data_AF-A0A425Y7Y7-F1
#
_entry.id   AF-A0A425Y7Y7-F1
#
_cell.length_a   1.000
_cell.length_b   1.000
_cell.length_c   1.000
_cell.angle_alpha   90.00
_cell.angle_beta   90.00
_cell.angle_gamma   90.00
#
_symmetry.space_group_name_H-M   'P 1'
#
loop_
_entity.id
_entity.type
_entity.pdbx_description
1 polymer ?
#
loop_
_entity_poly.entity_id
_entity_poly.type
_entity_poly.pdbx_seq_one_letter_code
_entity_poly.pdbx_strand_id
1 'polypeptide(L)'
;MALPGFFKKPEHKRFNIEPRYWDPAKEEREERENRIKAELGMTDDNGQYIPNIKGQMRRSLRHKNADVRHSNKKSNIRLFIILVILLIIAFGYIFGWDLSILKM
;
A
#
# COMPACT_ATOMS: atom_id res chain seq x y z
N MET A 1 -2.65 -8.12 -39.55
CA MET A 1 -2.68 -8.13 -38.07
C MET A 1 -2.37 -6.72 -37.60
N ALA A 2 -3.33 -6.02 -36.99
CA ALA A 2 -3.18 -4.63 -36.57
C ALA A 2 -2.50 -4.54 -35.19
N LEU A 3 -1.56 -3.62 -35.03
CA LEU A 3 -0.88 -3.32 -33.76
C LEU A 3 -1.91 -2.82 -32.73
N PRO A 4 -1.88 -3.28 -31.46
CA PRO A 4 -2.83 -2.83 -30.45
C PRO A 4 -2.68 -1.32 -30.24
N GLY A 5 -3.80 -0.59 -30.32
CA GLY A 5 -3.82 0.87 -30.36
C GLY A 5 -3.29 1.54 -29.10
N PHE A 6 -2.03 1.99 -29.15
CA PHE A 6 -1.37 2.78 -28.10
C PHE A 6 -1.70 4.29 -28.13
N PHE A 7 -2.59 4.74 -29.04
CA PHE A 7 -2.89 6.17 -29.22
C PHE A 7 -4.37 6.53 -29.03
N LYS A 8 -5.16 5.70 -28.34
CA LYS A 8 -6.52 6.11 -27.94
C LYS A 8 -6.42 6.98 -26.68
N LYS A 9 -6.56 8.30 -26.84
CA LYS A 9 -6.69 9.21 -25.70
C LYS A 9 -7.99 8.87 -24.96
N PRO A 10 -7.96 8.59 -23.64
CA PRO A 10 -9.19 8.39 -22.88
C PRO A 10 -10.02 9.68 -22.92
N GLU A 11 -11.32 9.54 -23.11
CA GLU A 11 -12.23 10.68 -23.04
C GLU A 11 -12.24 11.24 -21.61
N HIS A 12 -12.24 12.58 -21.49
CA HIS A 12 -12.30 13.21 -20.18
C HIS A 12 -13.64 12.89 -19.52
N LYS A 13 -13.61 12.52 -18.24
CA LYS A 13 -14.85 12.35 -17.47
C LYS A 13 -15.52 13.71 -17.34
N ARG A 14 -16.75 13.84 -17.85
CA ARG A 14 -17.59 15.02 -17.62
C ARG A 14 -18.22 14.90 -16.24
N PHE A 15 -18.06 15.91 -15.40
CA PHE A 15 -18.71 15.95 -14.10
C PHE A 15 -20.12 16.50 -14.28
N ASN A 16 -21.15 15.66 -14.15
CA ASN A 16 -22.53 16.10 -14.08
C ASN A 16 -22.86 16.46 -12.62
N ILE A 17 -22.45 17.65 -12.19
CA ILE A 17 -22.81 18.17 -10.86
C ILE A 17 -24.15 18.87 -11.01
N GLU A 18 -25.21 18.27 -10.48
CA GLU A 18 -26.49 18.95 -10.37
C GLU A 18 -26.39 20.09 -9.34
N PRO A 19 -26.78 21.32 -9.70
CA PRO A 19 -26.79 22.42 -8.74
C PRO A 19 -27.86 22.13 -7.68
N ARG A 20 -27.42 21.78 -6.47
CA ARG A 20 -28.29 21.64 -5.32
C ARG A 20 -28.37 22.98 -4.59
N TYR A 21 -29.58 23.51 -4.45
CA TYR A 21 -29.80 24.73 -3.67
C TYR A 21 -29.56 24.45 -2.18
N TRP A 22 -28.94 25.41 -1.51
CA TRP A 22 -28.67 25.35 -0.09
C TRP A 22 -29.94 25.63 0.72
N ASP A 23 -30.29 24.72 1.62
CA ASP A 23 -31.38 24.91 2.57
C ASP A 23 -30.84 24.84 4.00
N PRO A 24 -30.74 25.97 4.72
CA PRO A 24 -30.18 25.99 6.07
C PRO A 24 -31.03 25.18 7.06
N ALA A 25 -32.34 25.11 6.86
CA ALA A 25 -33.23 24.38 7.76
C ALA A 25 -33.10 22.86 7.60
N LYS A 26 -32.64 22.39 6.44
CA LYS A 26 -32.35 20.98 6.20
C LYS A 26 -31.04 20.58 6.87
N GLU A 27 -30.00 21.40 6.75
CA GLU A 27 -28.70 21.09 7.33
C GLU A 27 -28.76 21.06 8.87
N GLU A 28 -29.40 22.05 9.52
CA GLU A 28 -29.52 22.05 10.98
C GLU A 28 -30.24 20.80 11.53
N ARG A 29 -31.21 20.26 10.79
CA ARG A 29 -31.90 19.02 11.16
C ARG A 29 -30.98 17.82 10.99
N GLU A 30 -30.30 17.72 9.85
CA GLU A 30 -29.34 16.65 9.58
C GLU A 30 -28.17 16.65 10.58
N GLU A 31 -27.68 17.82 11.00
CA GLU A 31 -26.65 17.94 12.04
C GLU A 31 -27.12 17.43 13.41
N ARG A 32 -28.34 17.79 13.82
CA ARG A 32 -28.93 17.31 15.08
C ARG A 32 -29.14 15.81 15.05
N GLU A 33 -29.70 15.28 13.96
CA GLU A 33 -29.88 13.84 13.77
C GLU A 33 -28.54 13.10 13.77
N ASN A 34 -27.52 13.64 13.10
CA ASN A 34 -26.19 13.03 13.06
C ASN A 34 -25.51 13.02 14.44
N ARG A 35 -25.67 14.08 15.24
CA ARG A 35 -25.19 14.11 16.63
C ARG A 35 -25.84 13.03 17.48
N ILE A 36 -27.17 12.94 17.41
CA ILE A 36 -27.94 11.93 18.16
C ILE A 36 -27.54 10.52 17.72
N LYS A 37 -27.40 10.26 16.42
CA LYS A 37 -26.94 8.96 15.89
C LYS A 37 -25.52 8.61 16.32
N ALA A 38 -24.61 9.58 16.34
CA ALA A 38 -23.24 9.39 16.81
C ALA A 38 -23.19 9.04 18.31
N GLU A 39 -24.03 9.68 19.12
CA GLU A 39 -24.18 9.37 20.55
C GLU A 39 -24.80 7.98 20.79
N LEU A 40 -25.70 7.53 19.89
CA LEU A 40 -26.38 6.24 19.98
C LEU A 40 -25.56 5.05 19.46
N GLY A 41 -24.38 5.29 18.86
CA GLY A 41 -23.49 4.25 18.35
C GLY A 41 -24.04 3.47 17.14
N MET A 42 -25.08 3.98 16.48
CA MET A 42 -25.60 3.38 15.25
C MET A 42 -24.75 3.81 14.07
N THR A 43 -23.84 2.93 13.63
CA THR A 43 -23.16 3.06 12.34
C THR A 43 -24.14 2.70 11.24
N ASP A 44 -24.60 3.71 10.49
CA ASP A 44 -25.24 3.47 9.20
C ASP A 44 -24.13 3.28 8.16
N ASP A 45 -24.21 2.19 7.39
CA ASP A 45 -23.24 1.86 6.34
C ASP A 45 -23.22 2.92 5.21
N ASN A 46 -24.23 3.78 5.16
CA ASN A 46 -24.40 4.87 4.21
C ASN A 46 -23.67 6.16 4.62
N GLY A 47 -22.34 6.08 4.68
CA GLY A 47 -21.49 7.28 4.64
C GLY A 47 -21.55 8.15 5.89
N GLN A 48 -21.33 7.55 7.06
CA GLN A 48 -21.09 8.24 8.32
C GLN A 48 -20.20 9.48 8.11
N TYR A 49 -20.72 10.68 8.43
CA TYR A 49 -19.93 11.90 8.42
C TYR A 49 -18.87 11.81 9.51
N ILE A 50 -17.63 11.55 9.12
CA ILE A 50 -16.49 11.56 10.03
C ILE A 50 -16.00 13.00 10.10
N PRO A 51 -16.23 13.74 11.19
CA PRO A 51 -15.62 15.05 11.34
C PRO A 51 -14.10 14.89 11.33
N ASN A 52 -13.41 15.79 10.61
CA ASN A 52 -11.95 15.88 10.59
C ASN A 52 -11.18 14.75 9.86
N ILE A 53 -11.55 14.46 8.60
CA ILE A 53 -10.82 13.51 7.71
C ILE A 53 -9.41 14.04 7.33
N LYS A 54 -9.13 15.32 7.58
CA LYS A 54 -7.85 15.96 7.23
C LYS A 54 -6.68 15.25 7.92
N GLY A 55 -5.90 14.50 7.13
CA GLY A 55 -4.73 13.77 7.60
C GLY A 55 -4.92 12.27 7.86
N GLN A 56 -6.15 11.75 7.82
CA GLN A 56 -6.38 10.29 7.93
C GLN A 56 -5.76 9.52 6.75
N MET A 57 -5.81 10.07 5.54
CA MET A 57 -5.13 9.49 4.37
C MET A 57 -3.60 9.44 4.53
N ARG A 58 -2.99 10.43 5.20
CA ARG A 58 -1.54 10.39 5.49
C ARG A 58 -1.21 9.32 6.53
N ARG A 59 -2.11 9.08 7.49
CA ARG A 59 -1.95 8.03 8.51
C ARG A 59 -1.97 6.63 7.90
N SER A 60 -2.88 6.36 6.95
CA SER A 60 -2.94 5.07 6.27
C SER A 60 -1.72 4.81 5.37
N LEU A 61 -1.20 5.85 4.70
CA LEU A 61 0.02 5.75 3.90
C LEU A 61 1.28 5.52 4.76
N ARG A 62 1.37 6.13 5.96
CA ARG A 62 2.51 5.88 6.89
C ARG A 62 2.57 4.45 7.39
N HIS A 63 1.43 3.80 7.66
CA HIS A 63 1.42 2.41 8.15
C HIS A 63 1.94 1.43 7.10
N LYS A 64 1.55 1.61 5.83
CA LYS A 64 2.07 0.79 4.72
C LYS A 64 3.60 0.83 4.62
N ASN A 65 4.21 2.00 4.83
CA ASN A 65 5.66 2.15 4.76
C ASN A 65 6.40 1.53 5.95
N ALA A 66 5.76 1.45 7.12
CA ALA A 66 6.32 0.80 8.30
C ALA A 66 6.40 -0.73 8.10
N ASP A 67 5.34 -1.33 7.54
CA ASP A 67 5.30 -2.77 7.26
C ASP A 67 6.29 -3.18 6.15
N VAL A 68 6.45 -2.35 5.12
CA VAL A 68 7.44 -2.58 4.05
C VAL A 68 8.88 -2.61 4.61
N ARG A 69 9.22 -1.72 5.56
CA ARG A 69 10.55 -1.72 6.20
C ARG A 69 10.79 -2.97 7.04
N HIS A 70 9.78 -3.53 7.69
CA HIS A 70 9.93 -4.76 8.47
C HIS A 70 10.09 -5.99 7.56
N SER A 71 9.35 -6.03 6.43
CA SER A 71 9.44 -7.10 5.43
C SER A 71 10.82 -7.19 4.77
N ASN A 72 11.43 -6.04 4.43
CA ASN A 72 12.72 -6.00 3.73
C ASN A 72 13.90 -6.59 4.54
N LYS A 73 13.85 -6.54 5.87
CA LYS A 73 14.93 -7.10 6.72
C LYS A 73 15.03 -8.63 6.61
N LYS A 74 13.90 -9.33 6.46
CA LYS A 74 13.89 -10.80 6.30
C LYS A 74 14.41 -11.25 4.93
N SER A 75 14.32 -10.40 3.90
CA SER A 75 14.83 -10.71 2.57
C SER A 75 16.36 -10.63 2.51
N ASN A 76 16.95 -9.60 3.10
CA ASN A 76 18.40 -9.39 3.06
C ASN A 76 19.18 -10.47 3.85
N ILE A 77 18.60 -11.00 4.94
CA ILE A 77 19.21 -12.11 5.70
C ILE A 77 19.29 -13.38 4.85
N ARG A 78 18.25 -13.70 4.07
CA ARG A 78 18.25 -14.86 3.17
C ARG A 78 19.32 -14.74 2.09
N LEU A 79 19.49 -13.54 1.50
CA LEU A 79 20.55 -13.27 0.54
C LEU A 79 21.95 -13.46 1.14
N PHE A 80 22.15 -13.01 2.39
CA PHE A 80 23.43 -13.17 3.09
C PHE A 80 23.76 -14.65 3.35
N ILE A 81 22.78 -15.46 3.78
CA ILE A 81 22.96 -16.91 3.99
C ILE A 81 23.39 -17.60 2.69
N ILE A 82 22.71 -17.30 1.57
CA ILE A 82 23.05 -17.85 0.26
C ILE A 82 24.49 -17.46 -0.13
N LEU A 83 24.87 -16.20 0.06
CA LEU A 83 26.21 -15.71 -0.25
C LEU A 83 27.31 -16.43 0.57
N VAL A 84 27.07 -16.64 1.87
CA VAL A 84 28.02 -17.37 2.74
C VAL A 84 28.17 -18.82 2.30
N ILE A 85 27.06 -19.51 1.99
CA ILE A 85 27.11 -20.90 1.50
C ILE A 85 27.91 -20.99 0.20
N LEU A 86 27.69 -20.05 -0.72
CA LEU A 86 28.37 -20.02 -2.02
C LEU A 86 29.88 -19.78 -1.86
N LEU A 87 30.28 -18.90 -0.92
CA LEU A 87 31.69 -18.69 -0.58
C LEU A 87 32.35 -19.93 0.03
N ILE A 88 31.65 -20.68 0.89
CA ILE A 88 32.18 -21.91 1.49
C ILE A 88 32.40 -22.98 0.41
N ILE A 89 31.46 -23.14 -0.53
CA ILE A 89 31.59 -24.08 -1.65
C ILE A 89 32.76 -23.68 -2.56
N ALA A 90 32.86 -22.40 -2.91
CA ALA A 90 33.95 -21.89 -3.74
C ALA A 90 35.32 -22.09 -3.06
N PHE A 91 35.40 -21.81 -1.75
CA PHE A 91 36.61 -22.05 -0.96
C PHE A 91 36.97 -23.54 -0.89
N GLY A 92 35.99 -24.41 -0.64
CA GLY A 92 36.19 -25.86 -0.63
C GLY A 92 36.63 -26.41 -1.98
N TYR A 93 36.13 -25.85 -3.09
CA TYR A 93 36.57 -26.24 -4.43
C TYR A 93 38.03 -25.82 -4.69
N ILE A 94 38.40 -24.58 -4.36
CA ILE A 94 39.76 -24.05 -4.57
C ILE A 94 40.78 -24.82 -3.72
N PHE A 95 40.53 -24.98 -2.42
CA PHE A 95 41.48 -25.67 -1.52
C PHE A 95 41.44 -27.20 -1.64
N GLY A 96 40.28 -27.77 -2.00
CA GLY A 96 40.13 -29.22 -2.20
C GLY A 96 40.74 -29.73 -3.50
N TRP A 97 40.74 -28.90 -4.55
CA TRP A 97 41.48 -29.21 -5.79
C TRP A 97 42.99 -29.15 -5.59
N ASP A 98 43.50 -28.17 -4.85
CA ASP A 98 44.94 -27.99 -4.61
C ASP A 98 45.53 -29.18 -3.82
N LEU A 99 44.80 -29.70 -2.83
CA LEU A 99 45.24 -30.86 -2.03
C LEU A 99 45.29 -32.17 -2.84
N SER A 100 44.55 -32.25 -3.94
CA SER A 100 44.54 -33.40 -4.86
C SER A 100 45.64 -33.32 -5.91
N ILE A 101 46.07 -32.10 -6.26
CA ILE A 101 47.14 -31.82 -7.24
C ILE A 101 48.53 -31.91 -6.59
N LEU A 102 48.69 -31.49 -5.33
CA LEU A 102 49.97 -31.50 -4.62
C LEU A 102 50.35 -32.88 -4.05
N LYS A 103 49.44 -33.86 -4.10
CA LYS A 103 49.61 -35.20 -3.51
C LYS A 103 49.87 -36.30 -4.55
N MET A 104 50.14 -35.91 -5.81
CA MET A 104 50.61 -36.76 -6.91
C MET A 104 52.02 -36.32 -7.31
#